data_AF-A0A7J3Z7H5-F1
#
_entry.id   AF-A0A7J3Z7H5-F1
#
_cell.length_a   1.000
_cell.length_b   1.000
_cell.length_c   1.000
_cell.angle_alpha   90.00
_cell.angle_beta   90.00
_cell.angle_gamma   90.00
#
_symmetry.space_group_name_H-M   'P 1'
#
loop_
_entity.id
_entity.type
_entity.pdbx_description
1 polymer ?
#
loop_
_entity_poly.entity_id
_entity_poly.type
_entity_poly.pdbx_seq_one_letter_code
_entity_poly.pdbx_strand_id
1 'polypeptide(L)' 'MFLSETIKMLKLGILKIIPIRLSIVVESWKIIERYHTYEADALQIASAKHIKATELRTADKRLCDVAGKEGIKVICITE' A
#
# COMPACT_ATOMS: atom_id res chain seq x y z
N MET A 1 18.73 -6.87 3.32
CA MET A 1 19.04 -6.50 4.72
C MET A 1 18.47 -5.11 4.95
N PHE A 2 17.39 -4.96 5.75
CA PHE A 2 16.65 -3.69 5.92
C PHE A 2 16.05 -3.52 7.33
N LEU A 3 16.27 -4.50 8.23
CA LEU A 3 15.58 -4.57 9.53
C LEU A 3 16.12 -3.53 10.52
N SER A 4 17.44 -3.33 10.57
CA SER A 4 18.09 -2.30 11.39
C SER A 4 17.60 -0.90 11.04
N GLU A 5 17.53 -0.59 9.74
CA GLU A 5 17.05 0.67 9.19
C GLU A 5 15.57 0.85 9.53
N THR A 6 14.75 -0.17 9.31
CA THR A 6 13.31 -0.16 9.68
C THR A 6 13.12 0.11 11.17
N ILE A 7 13.85 -0.59 12.05
CA ILE A 7 13.78 -0.39 13.50
C ILE A 7 14.22 1.04 13.87
N LYS A 8 15.28 1.56 13.24
CA LYS A 8 15.74 2.93 13.48
C LYS A 8 14.68 3.95 13.07
N MET A 9 14.05 3.79 11.91
CA MET A 9 12.97 4.67 11.45
C MET A 9 11.73 4.62 12.35
N LEU A 10 11.38 3.44 12.86
CA LEU A 10 10.31 3.28 13.87
C LEU A 10 10.65 4.03 15.16
N LYS A 11 11.88 3.87 15.68
CA LYS A 11 12.35 4.56 16.89
C LYS A 11 12.38 6.08 16.73
N LEU A 12 12.71 6.57 15.52
CA LEU A 12 12.71 8.00 15.18
C LEU A 12 11.30 8.55 14.90
N GLY A 13 10.26 7.72 14.85
CA GLY A 13 8.90 8.14 14.56
C GLY A 13 8.64 8.55 13.10
N ILE A 14 9.58 8.28 12.19
CA ILE A 14 9.47 8.63 10.76
C ILE A 14 8.89 7.49 9.91
N LEU A 15 8.71 6.31 10.48
CA LEU A 15 8.02 5.18 9.87
C LEU A 15 6.90 4.71 10.79
N LYS A 16 5.75 4.38 10.21
CA LYS A 16 4.63 3.73 10.90
C LYS A 16 4.33 2.40 10.21
N ILE A 17 4.40 1.30 10.96
CA ILE A 17 3.94 0.00 10.49
C ILE A 17 2.41 -0.08 10.63
N ILE A 18 1.74 -0.46 9.56
CA ILE A 18 0.30 -0.68 9.55
C ILE A 18 0.05 -2.17 9.76
N PRO A 19 -0.56 -2.59 10.89
CA PRO A 19 -0.89 -3.99 11.11
C PRO A 19 -2.02 -4.43 10.19
N ILE A 20 -1.90 -5.63 9.62
CA ILE A 20 -2.92 -6.20 8.74
C ILE A 20 -4.10 -6.65 9.60
N ARG A 21 -5.20 -5.90 9.53
CA ARG A 21 -6.47 -6.25 10.19
C ARG A 21 -7.35 -7.06 9.23
N LEU A 22 -8.27 -7.85 9.77
CA LEU A 22 -9.23 -8.61 8.96
C LEU A 22 -9.98 -7.71 7.96
N SER A 23 -10.33 -6.48 8.35
CA SER A 23 -10.95 -5.49 7.45
C SER A 23 -10.09 -5.14 6.24
N ILE A 24 -8.77 -5.08 6.40
CA ILE A 24 -7.81 -4.83 5.32
C ILE A 24 -7.75 -6.06 4.40
N VAL A 25 -7.71 -7.26 4.98
CA VAL A 25 -7.68 -8.52 4.21
C VAL A 25 -8.94 -8.66 3.35
N VAL A 26 -10.13 -8.47 3.94
CA VAL A 26 -11.40 -8.54 3.21
C VAL A 26 -11.46 -7.51 2.08
N GLU A 27 -10.97 -6.29 2.31
CA GLU A 27 -10.95 -5.26 1.27
C GLU A 27 -9.93 -5.60 0.16
N SER A 28 -8.75 -6.13 0.51
CA SER A 28 -7.76 -6.58 -0.49
C SER A 28 -8.32 -7.68 -1.39
N TRP A 29 -9.14 -8.60 -0.85
CA TRP A 29 -9.77 -9.65 -1.64
C TRP A 29 -10.66 -9.09 -2.75
N LYS A 30 -11.48 -8.08 -2.43
CA LYS A 30 -12.32 -7.40 -3.43
C LYS A 30 -11.51 -6.71 -4.53
N ILE A 31 -10.35 -6.14 -4.17
CA ILE A 31 -9.44 -5.49 -5.13
C ILE A 31 -8.81 -6.54 -6.04
N ILE A 32 -8.39 -7.69 -5.50
CA ILE A 32 -7.86 -8.81 -6.28
C ILE A 32 -8.90 -9.30 -7.28
N GLU A 33 -10.13 -9.55 -6.85
CA GLU A 33 -11.20 -10.03 -7.73
C GLU A 33 -11.55 -9.02 -8.83
N ARG A 34 -11.54 -7.72 -8.52
CA ARG A 34 -11.94 -6.68 -9.46
C ARG A 34 -10.89 -6.36 -10.52
N TYR A 35 -9.61 -6.37 -10.16
CA TYR A 35 -8.52 -5.91 -11.04
C TYR A 35 -7.48 -6.99 -11.36
N HIS A 36 -7.66 -8.20 -10.83
CA HIS A 36 -6.75 -9.34 -10.99
C HIS A 36 -5.30 -8.99 -10.64
N THR A 37 -5.10 -8.13 -9.65
CA THR A 37 -3.78 -7.67 -9.19
C THR A 37 -3.16 -8.63 -8.20
N TYR A 38 -1.85 -8.53 -8.00
CA TYR A 38 -1.13 -9.35 -7.04
C TYR A 38 -1.58 -9.09 -5.59
N GLU A 39 -1.51 -10.11 -4.74
CA GLU A 39 -2.03 -10.05 -3.37
C GLU A 39 -1.36 -8.95 -2.54
N ALA A 40 -0.04 -8.78 -2.71
CA ALA A 40 0.71 -7.74 -2.00
C ALA A 40 0.29 -6.32 -2.43
N ASP A 41 0.03 -6.11 -3.72
CA ASP A 41 -0.44 -4.82 -4.26
C ASP A 41 -1.82 -4.47 -3.70
N ALA A 42 -2.74 -5.43 -3.74
CA ALA A 42 -4.08 -5.25 -3.20
C ALA A 42 -4.04 -4.94 -1.69
N LEU A 43 -3.16 -5.62 -0.95
CA LEU A 43 -2.96 -5.37 0.48
C LEU A 43 -2.38 -3.98 0.73
N GLN A 44 -1.46 -3.52 -0.10
CA GLN A 44 -0.87 -2.18 -0.02
C GLN A 44 -1.94 -1.09 -0.27
N ILE A 45 -2.78 -1.26 -1.30
CA ILE A 45 -3.90 -0.35 -1.60
C ILE A 45 -4.91 -0.36 -0.46
N ALA A 46 -5.35 -1.54 0.00
CA ALA A 46 -6.32 -1.66 1.08
C ALA A 46 -5.80 -1.03 2.39
N SER A 47 -4.52 -1.21 2.69
CA SER A 47 -3.88 -0.59 3.86
C SER A 47 -3.86 0.93 3.74
N ALA A 48 -3.52 1.47 2.57
CA ALA A 48 -3.52 2.90 2.30
C ALA A 48 -4.94 3.51 2.44
N LYS A 49 -5.98 2.83 1.93
CA LYS A 49 -7.40 3.23 2.14
C LYS A 49 -7.77 3.21 3.62
N HIS A 50 -7.39 2.14 4.34
CA HIS A 50 -7.74 1.97 5.75
C HIS A 50 -7.22 3.10 6.64
N ILE A 51 -6.00 3.58 6.38
CA ILE A 51 -5.40 4.68 7.13
C ILE A 51 -5.70 6.06 6.53
N LYS A 52 -6.46 6.14 5.44
CA LYS A 52 -6.69 7.36 4.66
C LYS A 52 -5.37 8.05 4.28
N ALA A 53 -4.45 7.28 3.72
CA ALA A 53 -3.15 7.80 3.29
C ALA A 53 -3.35 8.97 2.32
N THR A 54 -2.55 10.03 2.50
CA THR A 54 -2.59 11.21 1.63
C THR A 54 -2.12 10.91 0.22
N GLU A 55 -1.21 9.96 0.08
CA GLU A 55 -0.73 9.46 -1.21
C GLU A 55 -0.10 8.07 -1.11
N LEU A 56 -0.09 7.36 -2.24
CA LEU A 56 0.66 6.12 -2.44
C LEU A 56 1.78 6.38 -3.46
N ARG A 57 2.99 5.93 -3.14
CA ARG A 57 4.16 6.06 -4.04
C ARG A 57 4.59 4.68 -4.49
N THR A 58 4.80 4.50 -5.79
CA THR A 58 5.24 3.23 -6.35
C THR A 58 5.97 3.44 -7.67
N ALA A 59 6.96 2.59 -7.95
CA ALA A 59 7.57 2.47 -9.28
C ALA A 59 6.87 1.39 -10.14
N ASP A 60 6.00 0.57 -9.53
CA ASP A 60 5.21 -0.42 -10.26
C ASP A 60 4.04 0.26 -10.98
N LYS A 61 4.05 0.15 -12.32
CA LYS A 61 3.03 0.77 -13.19
C LYS A 61 1.63 0.21 -12.96
N ARG A 62 1.51 -1.09 -12.70
CA ARG A 62 0.21 -1.75 -12.50
C ARG A 62 -0.38 -1.35 -11.16
N LEU A 63 0.41 -1.38 -10.10
CA LEU A 63 0.00 -0.88 -8.79
C LEU A 63 -0.39 0.61 -8.88
N CYS A 64 0.34 1.42 -9.66
CA CYS A 64 0.01 2.82 -9.81
C CYS A 64 -1.38 3.04 -10.44
N ASP A 65 -1.68 2.32 -11.52
CA ASP A 65 -2.98 2.37 -12.21
C ASP A 65 -4.13 1.87 -11.33
N VAL A 66 -3.97 0.71 -10.68
CA VAL A 66 -5.02 0.14 -9.82
C VAL A 66 -5.29 1.02 -8.59
N ALA A 67 -4.25 1.54 -7.95
CA ALA A 67 -4.41 2.44 -6.81
C ALA A 67 -5.13 3.75 -7.18
N GLY A 68 -4.89 4.28 -8.39
CA GLY A 68 -5.60 5.44 -8.92
C GLY A 68 -7.08 5.16 -9.17
N LYS A 69 -7.41 3.99 -9.73
CA LYS A 69 -8.80 3.53 -9.92
C LYS A 69 -9.56 3.34 -8.60
N GLU A 70 -8.85 3.01 -7.53
CA GLU A 70 -9.40 2.92 -6.16
C GLU A 70 -9.53 4.27 -5.45
N GLY A 71 -9.28 5.39 -6.15
CA GLY A 71 -9.49 6.75 -5.64
C GLY A 71 -8.39 7.25 -4.71
N ILE A 72 -7.24 6.58 -4.66
CA ILE A 72 -6.07 7.04 -3.91
C ILE A 72 -5.28 8.01 -4.78
N LYS A 73 -4.77 9.10 -4.20
CA LYS A 73 -3.77 9.93 -4.88
C LYS A 73 -2.48 9.12 -5.04
N VAL A 74 -2.03 8.88 -6.27
CA VAL A 74 -0.82 8.09 -6.52
C VAL A 74 0.25 8.92 -7.20
N ILE A 75 1.51 8.70 -6.82
CA ILE A 75 2.68 9.22 -7.52
C ILE A 75 3.40 8.01 -8.13
N CYS A 76 3.27 7.84 -9.44
CA CYS A 76 4.05 6.86 -10.19
C CYS A 76 5.48 7.42 -10.34
N ILE A 77 6.45 6.74 -9.75
CA ILE A 77 7.86 7.11 -9.90
C ILE A 77 8.36 6.45 -11.18
N THR A 78 8.75 7.25 -12.17
CA THR A 78 9.51 6.77 -13.32
C THR A 78 10.98 6.71 -12.94
N GLU A 79 11.62 5.57 -13.19
CA GLU A 79 13.09 5.48 -13.24
C GLU A 79 13.67 6.39 -14.32
#